data_AF-A0AAV9VWM6-F1
#
_entry.id   AF-A0AAV9VWM6-F1
#
_cell.length_a   1.000
_cell.length_b   1.000
_cell.length_c   1.000
_cell.angle_alpha   90.00
_cell.angle_beta   90.00
_cell.angle_gamma   90.00
#
_symmetry.space_group_name_H-M   'P 1'
#
loop_
_entity.id
_entity.type
_entity.pdbx_description
1 polymer ?
#
loop_
_entity_poly.entity_id
_entity_poly.type
_entity_poly.pdbx_seq_one_letter_code
_entity_poly.pdbx_strand_id
1 'polypeptide(L)'
;MRPSNPNFRLHLLRLCVLPISIFAAPSSSAQVPLSPQFVEHRRSGIALNSTIGPEPLRYLIHSFETLQSVFFSPERGDYPSAIDWTAAVVQTHAVSALHSILLSPLPKNETLNIIDIYFPDIISFYHTQNVGSLKFQAYDDMLWVVLGWLAAVRFLDAYYYLYPESYNPDFYTYRMEFALRAREFYFYAEKGWDELFCGGGMIWNPNLQPYKNAITNELFISASIQMYTTFPPEFNPPESWFFFGGGSGDGKKGHKREAAYLEYAVKAYDWFKGSNFTNDAGLVTDGFHMSSYWKRKCDERDEQTYTYNQGVVLSGLRGLWEETGNKVYLEDGYTLIQSVIESAGKVGEMVRADVLEDHCDSWGWCNQDQQAFKGIFFHHLTAFCSPHPYTKTWKSKDEKHSPELDAHVEKCKTFFPFIGRNSIAAWTTRHRNTSVFGMWWSAPLFEKDSEFAEKLQSGELDLKRDPKAVDLVNTDRGSNWEAGATEAEIELAKAGKANFDGGPMKGRPNGRVHTMGGDLNDRFLGRTVETQTGGVGVMRAAWEIGSLFP
;
A
#
# COMPACT_ATOMS: atom_id res chain seq x y z
N MET A 1 -49.99 58.31 32.15
CA MET A 1 -50.69 57.19 32.80
C MET A 1 -50.44 55.93 31.98
N ARG A 2 -49.80 54.90 32.56
CA ARG A 2 -50.11 53.48 32.23
C ARG A 2 -51.52 53.17 32.77
N PRO A 3 -52.23 52.06 32.44
CA PRO A 3 -51.85 50.80 31.75
C PRO A 3 -52.79 50.50 30.54
N SER A 4 -52.78 49.41 29.77
CA SER A 4 -52.55 47.98 30.03
C SER A 4 -52.30 47.21 28.72
N ASN A 5 -51.43 46.20 28.82
CA ASN A 5 -51.09 45.16 27.83
C ASN A 5 -51.96 43.92 28.16
N PRO A 6 -52.13 42.86 27.31
CA PRO A 6 -51.00 41.95 27.06
C PRO A 6 -51.00 41.10 25.75
N ASN A 7 -49.83 40.51 25.51
CA ASN A 7 -49.54 39.23 24.82
C ASN A 7 -49.18 39.24 23.33
N PHE A 8 -47.88 39.39 23.05
CA PHE A 8 -47.06 38.29 22.50
C PHE A 8 -45.59 38.50 22.90
N ARG A 9 -45.04 37.58 23.71
CA ARG A 9 -43.63 37.59 24.14
C ARG A 9 -42.79 36.84 23.10
N LEU A 10 -41.86 37.55 22.47
CA LEU A 10 -40.65 36.98 21.88
C LEU A 10 -39.72 36.62 23.05
N HIS A 11 -39.49 35.34 23.32
CA HIS A 11 -38.42 34.94 24.22
C HIS A 11 -37.09 34.98 23.46
N LEU A 12 -36.28 36.00 23.77
CA LEU A 12 -34.82 35.93 23.62
C LEU A 12 -34.31 34.77 24.49
N LEU A 13 -33.92 33.68 23.86
CA LEU A 13 -32.99 32.72 24.43
C LEU A 13 -31.57 33.18 24.05
N ARG A 14 -30.81 33.56 25.09
CA ARG A 14 -29.37 33.74 25.01
C ARG A 14 -28.75 32.48 24.42
N LEU A 15 -28.21 32.57 23.20
CA LEU A 15 -27.27 31.59 22.70
C LEU A 15 -26.00 31.73 23.53
N CYS A 16 -25.82 30.82 24.48
CA CYS A 16 -24.51 30.51 25.04
C CYS A 16 -23.61 30.12 23.86
N VAL A 17 -22.67 30.99 23.53
CA VAL A 17 -21.50 30.63 22.74
C VAL A 17 -20.69 29.67 23.60
N LEU A 18 -20.96 28.38 23.45
CA LEU A 18 -20.05 27.33 23.89
C LEU A 18 -18.90 27.29 22.89
N PRO A 19 -17.64 27.28 23.35
CA PRO A 19 -16.51 27.11 22.45
C PRO A 19 -16.67 25.77 21.74
N ILE A 20 -16.47 25.78 20.43
CA ILE A 20 -16.38 24.58 19.60
C ILE A 20 -15.16 23.81 20.10
N SER A 21 -15.39 22.83 20.97
CA SER A 21 -14.41 21.78 21.26
C SER A 21 -14.23 21.00 19.97
N ILE A 22 -13.15 21.30 19.26
CA ILE A 22 -12.53 20.40 18.30
C ILE A 22 -12.37 19.08 19.05
N PHE A 23 -13.06 18.04 18.61
CA PHE A 23 -12.76 16.69 19.04
C PHE A 23 -11.39 16.35 18.46
N ALA A 24 -10.35 16.70 19.21
CA ALA A 24 -9.08 16.01 19.13
C ALA A 24 -9.39 14.51 19.28
N ALA A 25 -8.91 13.71 18.34
CA ALA A 25 -8.84 12.27 18.52
C ALA A 25 -8.23 12.01 19.92
N PRO A 26 -8.70 11.00 20.67
CA PRO A 26 -8.05 10.65 21.92
C PRO A 26 -6.60 10.28 21.58
N SER A 27 -5.69 11.18 21.90
CA SER A 27 -4.26 10.93 22.02
C SER A 27 -4.08 10.00 23.22
N SER A 28 -4.30 8.71 23.02
CA SER A 28 -3.69 7.70 23.88
C SER A 28 -2.37 7.30 23.22
N SER A 29 -1.32 8.04 23.56
CA SER A 29 0.03 7.51 23.57
C SER A 29 0.12 6.41 24.63
N ALA A 30 -0.49 5.27 24.35
CA ALA A 30 -0.13 4.05 25.03
C ALA A 30 1.18 3.58 24.40
N GLN A 31 2.31 4.07 24.92
CA GLN A 31 3.44 3.17 25.06
C GLN A 31 2.93 2.03 25.93
N VAL A 32 2.41 0.98 25.29
CA VAL A 32 2.08 -0.26 25.96
C VAL A 32 3.40 -0.72 26.57
N PRO A 33 3.52 -0.79 27.91
CA PRO A 33 4.67 -1.42 28.51
C PRO A 33 4.72 -2.82 27.92
N LEU A 34 5.86 -3.22 27.36
CA LEU A 34 6.11 -4.60 26.94
C LEU A 34 5.79 -5.50 28.13
N SER A 35 4.56 -6.02 28.18
CA SER A 35 4.11 -6.94 29.21
C SER A 35 4.94 -8.21 29.05
N PRO A 36 5.52 -8.76 30.14
CA PRO A 36 6.46 -9.87 30.06
C PRO A 36 5.79 -11.24 29.83
N GLN A 37 4.64 -11.27 29.16
CA GLN A 37 4.01 -12.51 28.71
C GLN A 37 3.83 -12.44 27.19
N PHE A 38 4.96 -12.36 26.48
CA PHE A 38 4.98 -12.74 25.07
C PHE A 38 4.51 -14.19 24.99
N VAL A 39 3.26 -14.42 24.57
CA VAL A 39 2.92 -15.70 23.96
C VAL A 39 3.75 -15.73 22.68
N GLU A 40 4.85 -16.47 22.71
CA GLU A 40 5.76 -16.58 21.58
C GLU A 40 4.95 -17.11 20.38
N HIS A 41 4.87 -16.30 19.32
CA HIS A 41 4.19 -16.69 18.11
C HIS A 41 4.83 -17.99 17.62
N ARG A 42 4.03 -19.05 17.38
CA ARG A 42 4.56 -20.27 16.79
C ARG A 42 5.25 -19.92 15.48
N ARG A 43 6.44 -20.48 15.27
CA ARG A 43 7.25 -20.35 14.05
C ARG A 43 7.35 -21.70 13.35
N SER A 44 7.58 -21.68 12.04
CA SER A 44 7.73 -22.89 11.23
C SER A 44 8.95 -23.73 11.61
N GLY A 45 9.98 -23.09 12.17
CA GLY A 45 11.28 -23.73 12.46
C GLY A 45 12.24 -23.72 11.27
N ILE A 46 11.85 -23.18 10.11
CA ILE A 46 12.71 -23.03 8.93
C ILE A 46 13.68 -21.86 9.14
N ALA A 47 14.86 -22.16 9.69
CA ALA A 47 15.91 -21.17 9.88
C ALA A 47 16.62 -20.81 8.55
N LEU A 48 17.25 -19.63 8.50
CA LEU A 48 18.01 -19.16 7.33
C LEU A 48 19.15 -20.11 6.91
N ASN A 49 19.76 -20.82 7.88
CA ASN A 49 20.83 -21.80 7.66
C ASN A 49 20.32 -23.24 7.45
N SER A 50 19.00 -23.46 7.42
CA SER A 50 18.43 -24.78 7.17
C SER A 50 18.74 -25.24 5.73
N THR A 51 18.44 -26.50 5.41
CA THR A 51 18.50 -27.03 4.03
C THR A 51 17.11 -27.16 3.40
N ILE A 52 16.06 -26.74 4.11
CA ILE A 52 14.66 -26.85 3.69
C ILE A 52 14.34 -25.69 2.75
N GLY A 53 14.04 -26.01 1.50
CA GLY A 53 13.72 -25.03 0.47
C GLY A 53 14.92 -24.24 -0.04
N PRO A 54 14.76 -23.53 -1.17
CA PRO A 54 15.80 -22.67 -1.73
C PRO A 54 16.15 -21.52 -0.79
N GLU A 55 17.41 -21.09 -0.82
CA GLU A 55 17.90 -20.02 0.05
C GLU A 55 17.07 -18.72 -0.05
N PRO A 56 16.77 -18.15 -1.24
CA PRO A 56 15.98 -16.91 -1.33
C PRO A 56 14.57 -17.04 -0.73
N LEU A 57 13.96 -18.22 -0.78
CA LEU A 57 12.68 -18.49 -0.14
C LEU A 57 12.78 -18.43 1.40
N ARG A 58 13.89 -18.89 1.97
CA ARG A 58 14.10 -18.81 3.43
C ARG A 58 14.21 -17.36 3.91
N TYR A 59 14.75 -16.45 3.08
CA TYR A 59 14.75 -15.01 3.38
C TYR A 59 13.32 -14.43 3.39
N LEU A 60 12.45 -14.84 2.46
CA LEU A 60 11.04 -14.48 2.47
C LEU A 60 10.33 -15.02 3.71
N ILE A 61 10.46 -16.31 4.01
CA ILE A 61 9.84 -16.95 5.19
C ILE A 61 10.28 -16.21 6.45
N HIS A 62 11.59 -16.02 6.65
CA HIS A 62 12.12 -15.30 7.82
C HIS A 62 11.53 -13.89 7.95
N SER A 63 11.43 -13.14 6.84
CA SER A 63 10.87 -11.79 6.85
C SER A 63 9.38 -11.78 7.20
N PHE A 64 8.62 -12.74 6.66
CA PHE A 64 7.20 -12.91 6.95
C PHE A 64 6.96 -13.34 8.41
N GLU A 65 7.74 -14.30 8.93
CA GLU A 65 7.64 -14.70 10.32
C GLU A 65 8.01 -13.57 11.29
N THR A 66 8.98 -12.71 10.94
CA THR A 66 9.26 -11.48 11.70
C THR A 66 8.07 -10.53 11.67
N LEU A 67 7.38 -10.36 10.54
CA LEU A 67 6.17 -9.53 10.46
C LEU A 67 5.11 -10.01 11.45
N GLN A 68 4.74 -11.29 11.37
CA GLN A 68 3.71 -11.86 12.24
C GLN A 68 4.15 -11.88 13.71
N SER A 69 5.36 -12.36 14.02
CA SER A 69 5.77 -12.53 15.42
C SER A 69 6.08 -11.24 16.17
N VAL A 70 6.44 -10.15 15.48
CA VAL A 70 6.76 -8.86 16.12
C VAL A 70 5.56 -7.93 16.17
N PHE A 71 4.73 -7.90 15.11
CA PHE A 71 3.73 -6.85 14.94
C PHE A 71 2.28 -7.33 15.04
N PHE A 72 2.00 -8.61 14.82
CA PHE A 72 0.64 -9.14 15.00
C PHE A 72 0.37 -9.37 16.49
N SER A 73 -0.77 -8.91 16.98
CA SER A 73 -1.23 -9.15 18.34
C SER A 73 -2.28 -10.26 18.34
N PRO A 74 -1.96 -11.48 18.84
CA PRO A 74 -2.96 -12.56 18.91
C PRO A 74 -4.14 -12.23 19.82
N GLU A 75 -3.91 -11.42 20.87
CA GLU A 75 -4.94 -11.01 21.82
C GLU A 75 -5.96 -10.05 21.19
N ARG A 76 -5.49 -9.13 20.35
CA ARG A 76 -6.34 -8.16 19.66
C ARG A 76 -6.82 -8.63 18.30
N GLY A 77 -6.12 -9.62 17.73
CA GLY A 77 -6.32 -10.09 16.37
C GLY A 77 -5.96 -9.07 15.29
N ASP A 78 -5.15 -8.05 15.60
CA ASP A 78 -4.81 -6.96 14.69
C ASP A 78 -3.31 -6.61 14.71
N TYR A 79 -2.91 -5.59 13.94
CA TYR A 79 -1.58 -4.98 13.98
C TYR A 79 -1.67 -3.64 14.73
N PRO A 80 -1.45 -3.58 16.06
CA PRO A 80 -1.87 -2.43 16.87
C PRO A 80 -1.13 -1.13 16.57
N SER A 81 0.05 -1.21 15.95
CA SER A 81 0.86 -0.06 15.56
C SER A 81 0.55 0.47 14.17
N ALA A 82 -0.22 -0.26 13.36
CA ALA A 82 -0.65 0.17 12.03
C ALA A 82 -1.89 1.07 12.15
N ILE A 83 -2.05 2.00 11.21
CA ILE A 83 -3.31 2.72 10.99
C ILE A 83 -4.21 1.93 10.03
N ASP A 84 -5.49 2.30 9.94
CA ASP A 84 -6.52 1.49 9.27
C ASP A 84 -6.13 1.01 7.85
N TRP A 85 -5.68 1.92 6.97
CA TRP A 85 -5.30 1.54 5.60
C TRP A 85 -3.94 0.84 5.52
N THR A 86 -2.95 1.23 6.33
CA THR A 86 -1.65 0.52 6.35
C THR A 86 -1.83 -0.89 6.90
N ALA A 87 -2.74 -1.12 7.86
CA ALA A 87 -3.09 -2.45 8.34
C ALA A 87 -3.70 -3.33 7.24
N ALA A 88 -4.51 -2.76 6.34
CA ALA A 88 -5.02 -3.48 5.16
C ALA A 88 -3.88 -3.87 4.20
N VAL A 89 -2.90 -2.99 3.99
CA VAL A 89 -1.69 -3.30 3.21
C VAL A 89 -0.84 -4.37 3.89
N VAL A 90 -0.63 -4.29 5.20
CA VAL A 90 0.09 -5.31 5.99
C VAL A 90 -0.55 -6.68 5.81
N GLN A 91 -1.88 -6.76 5.93
CA GLN A 91 -2.62 -7.99 5.68
C GLN A 91 -2.46 -8.49 4.24
N THR A 92 -2.47 -7.58 3.26
CA THR A 92 -2.25 -7.90 1.83
C THR A 92 -0.89 -8.56 1.63
N HIS A 93 0.17 -8.01 2.24
CA HIS A 93 1.53 -8.55 2.17
C HIS A 93 1.65 -9.89 2.90
N ALA A 94 1.00 -10.04 4.06
CA ALA A 94 0.98 -11.28 4.83
C ALA A 94 0.33 -12.42 4.01
N VAL A 95 -0.87 -12.21 3.46
CA VAL A 95 -1.55 -13.24 2.65
C VAL A 95 -0.83 -13.51 1.33
N SER A 96 -0.17 -12.50 0.75
CA SER A 96 0.62 -12.68 -0.47
C SER A 96 1.92 -13.43 -0.23
N ALA A 97 2.56 -13.27 0.95
CA ALA A 97 3.69 -14.09 1.34
C ALA A 97 3.28 -15.56 1.53
N LEU A 98 2.14 -15.83 2.18
CA LEU A 98 1.56 -17.17 2.25
C LEU A 98 1.27 -17.74 0.85
N HIS A 99 0.78 -16.92 -0.07
CA HIS A 99 0.58 -17.31 -1.46
C HIS A 99 1.90 -17.71 -2.14
N SER A 100 2.96 -16.91 -2.01
CA SER A 100 4.27 -17.25 -2.58
C SER A 100 4.85 -18.53 -1.98
N ILE A 101 4.64 -18.77 -0.67
CA ILE A 101 5.06 -20.00 0.02
C ILE A 101 4.25 -21.20 -0.48
N LEU A 102 2.95 -21.05 -0.65
CA LEU A 102 2.06 -22.08 -1.20
C LEU A 102 2.50 -22.54 -2.60
N LEU A 103 2.93 -21.60 -3.44
CA LEU A 103 3.40 -21.86 -4.81
C LEU A 103 4.86 -22.35 -4.88
N SER A 104 5.58 -22.32 -3.78
CA SER A 104 7.01 -22.63 -3.73
C SER A 104 7.29 -24.14 -3.83
N PRO A 105 8.55 -24.56 -4.11
CA PRO A 105 8.95 -25.96 -4.11
C PRO A 105 9.17 -26.54 -2.69
N LEU A 106 8.66 -25.90 -1.63
CA LEU A 106 8.74 -26.47 -0.28
C LEU A 106 8.03 -27.84 -0.20
N PRO A 107 8.54 -28.75 0.64
CA PRO A 107 7.84 -29.99 0.94
C PRO A 107 6.41 -29.70 1.43
N LYS A 108 5.44 -30.49 0.95
CA LYS A 108 4.01 -30.31 1.26
C LYS A 108 3.75 -30.15 2.77
N ASN A 109 4.38 -30.95 3.61
CA ASN A 109 4.21 -30.90 5.07
C ASN A 109 4.67 -29.54 5.66
N GLU A 110 5.78 -29.00 5.17
CA GLU A 110 6.31 -27.70 5.61
C GLU A 110 5.40 -26.56 5.15
N THR A 111 4.94 -26.61 3.90
CA THR A 111 4.00 -25.64 3.34
C THR A 111 2.70 -25.60 4.14
N LEU A 112 2.09 -26.76 4.41
CA LEU A 112 0.85 -26.86 5.18
C LEU A 112 1.06 -26.40 6.64
N ASN A 113 2.19 -26.75 7.26
CA ASN A 113 2.52 -26.29 8.61
C ASN A 113 2.59 -24.76 8.72
N ILE A 114 3.23 -24.08 7.75
CA ILE A 114 3.27 -22.61 7.72
C ILE A 114 1.86 -22.02 7.59
N ILE A 115 1.04 -22.59 6.70
CA ILE A 115 -0.34 -22.13 6.49
C ILE A 115 -1.16 -22.31 7.79
N ASP A 116 -1.05 -23.44 8.46
CA ASP A 116 -1.76 -23.73 9.70
C ASP A 116 -1.33 -22.82 10.86
N ILE A 117 -0.08 -22.35 10.87
CA ILE A 117 0.42 -21.41 11.87
C ILE A 117 -0.16 -20.00 11.64
N TYR A 118 -0.13 -19.51 10.40
CA TYR A 118 -0.31 -18.07 10.13
C TYR A 118 -1.63 -17.68 9.45
N PHE A 119 -2.32 -18.60 8.78
CA PHE A 119 -3.64 -18.28 8.22
C PHE A 119 -4.70 -17.92 9.29
N PRO A 120 -4.66 -18.49 10.52
CA PRO A 120 -5.50 -18.02 11.61
C PRO A 120 -5.35 -16.53 11.93
N ASP A 121 -4.17 -15.95 11.74
CA ASP A 121 -3.95 -14.50 11.95
C ASP A 121 -4.72 -13.67 10.91
N ILE A 122 -4.76 -14.14 9.66
CA ILE A 122 -5.54 -13.50 8.57
C ILE A 122 -7.04 -13.53 8.89
N ILE A 123 -7.53 -14.65 9.40
CA ILE A 123 -8.93 -14.81 9.85
C ILE A 123 -9.21 -13.88 11.04
N SER A 124 -8.30 -13.83 12.01
CA SER A 124 -8.46 -12.97 13.19
C SER A 124 -8.52 -11.49 12.79
N PHE A 125 -7.64 -11.05 11.89
CA PHE A 125 -7.68 -9.71 11.31
C PHE A 125 -8.98 -9.39 10.57
N TYR A 126 -9.57 -10.36 9.86
CA TYR A 126 -10.86 -10.15 9.19
C TYR A 126 -11.98 -9.70 10.13
N HIS A 127 -12.00 -10.29 11.34
CA HIS A 127 -13.00 -10.01 12.37
C HIS A 127 -12.74 -8.71 13.13
N THR A 128 -11.49 -8.26 13.19
CA THR A 128 -11.05 -7.11 14.01
C THR A 128 -10.75 -5.86 13.19
N GLN A 129 -10.65 -5.97 11.86
CA GLN A 129 -10.51 -4.84 10.95
C GLN A 129 -11.58 -3.78 11.25
N ASN A 130 -11.17 -2.52 11.29
CA ASN A 130 -12.02 -1.38 11.65
C ASN A 130 -13.01 -0.98 10.53
N VAL A 131 -13.87 -1.93 10.15
CA VAL A 131 -14.83 -1.81 9.04
C VAL A 131 -15.77 -0.62 9.24
N GLY A 132 -16.14 -0.32 10.48
CA GLY A 132 -17.02 0.80 10.81
C GLY A 132 -16.43 2.15 10.44
N SER A 133 -15.13 2.36 10.70
CA SER A 133 -14.40 3.59 10.37
C SER A 133 -14.05 3.66 8.88
N LEU A 134 -13.47 2.58 8.34
CA LEU A 134 -12.94 2.50 6.98
C LEU A 134 -13.98 2.84 5.90
N LYS A 135 -15.27 2.53 6.12
CA LYS A 135 -16.37 2.85 5.18
C LYS A 135 -16.63 4.35 4.99
N PHE A 136 -16.07 5.21 5.83
CA PHE A 136 -16.24 6.66 5.79
C PHE A 136 -14.92 7.42 5.59
N GLN A 137 -13.82 6.71 5.36
CA GLN A 137 -12.50 7.30 5.07
C GLN A 137 -12.38 7.69 3.59
N ALA A 138 -11.16 7.96 3.11
CA ALA A 138 -10.96 8.30 1.72
C ALA A 138 -11.11 7.05 0.83
N TYR A 139 -11.29 7.28 -0.46
CA TYR A 139 -11.62 6.20 -1.39
C TYR A 139 -10.44 5.26 -1.63
N ASP A 140 -9.20 5.74 -1.51
CA ASP A 140 -8.00 4.93 -1.47
C ASP A 140 -7.96 4.00 -0.25
N ASP A 141 -8.28 4.46 0.96
CA ASP A 141 -8.39 3.60 2.16
C ASP A 141 -9.35 2.43 1.90
N MET A 142 -10.50 2.69 1.26
CA MET A 142 -11.48 1.67 0.92
C MET A 142 -10.94 0.68 -0.12
N LEU A 143 -10.21 1.16 -1.13
CA LEU A 143 -9.69 0.32 -2.20
C LEU A 143 -8.53 -0.58 -1.74
N TRP A 144 -7.75 -0.17 -0.75
CA TRP A 144 -6.77 -1.06 -0.09
C TRP A 144 -7.45 -2.29 0.52
N VAL A 145 -8.63 -2.11 1.14
CA VAL A 145 -9.44 -3.21 1.68
C VAL A 145 -9.91 -4.14 0.56
N VAL A 146 -10.34 -3.60 -0.58
CA VAL A 146 -10.75 -4.40 -1.75
C VAL A 146 -9.61 -5.30 -2.21
N LEU A 147 -8.42 -4.73 -2.44
CA LEU A 147 -7.26 -5.48 -2.93
C LEU A 147 -6.80 -6.57 -1.95
N GLY A 148 -6.76 -6.28 -0.65
CA GLY A 148 -6.32 -7.25 0.37
C GLY A 148 -7.22 -8.47 0.47
N TRP A 149 -8.54 -8.27 0.41
CA TRP A 149 -9.47 -9.40 0.47
C TRP A 149 -9.56 -10.18 -0.85
N LEU A 150 -9.36 -9.54 -2.00
CA LEU A 150 -9.20 -10.26 -3.27
C LEU A 150 -7.92 -11.09 -3.29
N ALA A 151 -6.82 -10.61 -2.71
CA ALA A 151 -5.59 -11.39 -2.54
C ALA A 151 -5.83 -12.64 -1.66
N ALA A 152 -6.65 -12.52 -0.61
CA ALA A 152 -7.02 -13.64 0.24
C ALA A 152 -7.93 -14.68 -0.47
N VAL A 153 -8.88 -14.22 -1.30
CA VAL A 153 -9.66 -15.10 -2.17
C VAL A 153 -8.75 -15.87 -3.12
N ARG A 154 -7.80 -15.19 -3.77
CA ARG A 154 -6.81 -15.80 -4.68
C ARG A 154 -5.97 -16.86 -3.96
N PHE A 155 -5.53 -16.59 -2.72
CA PHE A 155 -4.83 -17.57 -1.89
C PHE A 155 -5.68 -18.81 -1.62
N LEU A 156 -6.93 -18.65 -1.17
CA LEU A 156 -7.80 -19.78 -0.87
C LEU A 156 -8.12 -20.62 -2.11
N ASP A 157 -8.31 -19.99 -3.26
CA ASP A 157 -8.48 -20.71 -4.52
C ASP A 157 -7.23 -21.50 -4.89
N ALA A 158 -6.04 -20.90 -4.85
CA ALA A 158 -4.80 -21.63 -5.09
C ALA A 158 -4.62 -22.78 -4.08
N TYR A 159 -4.95 -22.57 -2.81
CA TYR A 159 -4.80 -23.58 -1.77
C TYR A 159 -5.69 -24.79 -2.03
N TYR A 160 -6.95 -24.55 -2.37
CA TYR A 160 -7.91 -25.58 -2.76
C TYR A 160 -7.45 -26.37 -3.99
N TYR A 161 -7.02 -25.68 -5.06
CA TYR A 161 -6.63 -26.34 -6.31
C TYR A 161 -5.30 -27.10 -6.22
N LEU A 162 -4.34 -26.60 -5.44
CA LEU A 162 -3.02 -27.24 -5.30
C LEU A 162 -3.02 -28.40 -4.31
N TYR A 163 -3.90 -28.35 -3.30
CA TYR A 163 -3.98 -29.36 -2.24
C TYR A 163 -5.41 -29.86 -2.03
N PRO A 164 -6.12 -30.37 -3.05
CA PRO A 164 -7.54 -30.72 -2.96
C PRO A 164 -7.86 -31.79 -1.90
N GLU A 165 -6.89 -32.63 -1.55
CA GLU A 165 -7.02 -33.67 -0.52
C GLU A 165 -6.51 -33.26 0.86
N SER A 166 -5.93 -32.07 1.00
CA SER A 166 -5.27 -31.65 2.25
C SER A 166 -5.49 -30.20 2.64
N TYR A 167 -6.22 -29.43 1.82
CA TYR A 167 -6.63 -28.09 2.21
C TYR A 167 -7.53 -28.15 3.44
N ASN A 168 -7.46 -27.13 4.28
CA ASN A 168 -8.33 -27.01 5.44
C ASN A 168 -9.71 -26.48 4.99
N PRO A 169 -10.80 -27.26 5.09
CA PRO A 169 -12.13 -26.82 4.66
C PRO A 169 -12.65 -25.63 5.47
N ASP A 170 -12.31 -25.52 6.76
CA ASP A 170 -12.72 -24.42 7.63
C ASP A 170 -12.05 -23.10 7.21
N PHE A 171 -10.83 -23.15 6.67
CA PHE A 171 -10.20 -21.97 6.07
C PHE A 171 -10.91 -21.59 4.78
N TYR A 172 -11.29 -22.56 3.97
CA TYR A 172 -11.95 -22.31 2.69
C TYR A 172 -13.35 -21.69 2.83
N THR A 173 -14.05 -21.90 3.95
CA THR A 173 -15.36 -21.24 4.18
C THR A 173 -15.26 -19.71 4.22
N TYR A 174 -14.10 -19.15 4.58
CA TYR A 174 -13.86 -17.71 4.58
C TYR A 174 -13.74 -17.10 3.19
N ARG A 175 -13.61 -17.92 2.14
CA ARG A 175 -13.57 -17.43 0.75
C ARG A 175 -14.76 -16.55 0.40
N MET A 176 -15.95 -16.95 0.84
CA MET A 176 -17.17 -16.16 0.63
C MET A 176 -17.13 -14.84 1.41
N GLU A 177 -16.82 -14.90 2.71
CA GLU A 177 -16.71 -13.73 3.58
C GLU A 177 -15.73 -12.68 3.03
N PHE A 178 -14.54 -13.11 2.59
CA PHE A 178 -13.53 -12.23 2.01
C PHE A 178 -13.99 -11.61 0.68
N ALA A 179 -14.58 -12.41 -0.21
CA ALA A 179 -15.13 -11.90 -1.47
C ALA A 179 -16.22 -10.85 -1.21
N LEU A 180 -17.15 -11.13 -0.29
CA LEU A 180 -18.23 -10.22 0.05
C LEU A 180 -17.74 -8.92 0.69
N ARG A 181 -16.69 -8.97 1.52
CA ARG A 181 -16.03 -7.76 2.05
C ARG A 181 -15.40 -6.92 0.94
N ALA A 182 -14.72 -7.54 -0.02
CA ALA A 182 -14.17 -6.83 -1.18
C ALA A 182 -15.28 -6.13 -1.99
N ARG A 183 -16.39 -6.82 -2.28
CA ARG A 183 -17.53 -6.23 -2.99
C ARG A 183 -18.18 -5.09 -2.21
N GLU A 184 -18.35 -5.26 -0.90
CA GLU A 184 -18.91 -4.21 -0.04
C GLU A 184 -18.07 -2.92 -0.12
N PHE A 185 -16.74 -3.03 0.03
CA PHE A 185 -15.85 -1.87 -0.03
C PHE A 185 -15.78 -1.27 -1.44
N TYR A 186 -15.79 -2.09 -2.49
CA TYR A 186 -15.84 -1.60 -3.87
C TYR A 186 -17.11 -0.77 -4.12
N PHE A 187 -18.27 -1.20 -3.62
CA PHE A 187 -19.53 -0.45 -3.73
C PHE A 187 -19.49 0.92 -3.04
N TYR A 188 -18.72 1.07 -1.96
CA TYR A 188 -18.49 2.39 -1.38
C TYR A 188 -17.49 3.20 -2.21
N ALA A 189 -16.39 2.57 -2.64
CA ALA A 189 -15.31 3.20 -3.37
C ALA A 189 -15.74 3.74 -4.74
N GLU A 190 -16.50 2.97 -5.52
CA GLU A 190 -16.90 3.32 -6.90
C GLU A 190 -17.67 4.64 -7.00
N LYS A 191 -18.28 5.08 -5.90
CA LYS A 191 -18.96 6.39 -5.80
C LYS A 191 -18.01 7.57 -5.91
N GLY A 192 -16.70 7.35 -5.75
CA GLY A 192 -15.68 8.34 -5.95
C GLY A 192 -15.40 8.66 -7.43
N TRP A 193 -15.87 7.82 -8.37
CA TRP A 193 -15.73 8.09 -9.78
C TRP A 193 -16.56 9.31 -10.17
N ASP A 194 -15.88 10.34 -10.67
CA ASP A 194 -16.49 11.63 -10.97
C ASP A 194 -16.26 12.03 -12.43
N GLU A 195 -17.36 12.25 -13.16
CA GLU A 195 -17.37 12.76 -14.54
C GLU A 195 -17.37 14.28 -14.62
N LEU A 196 -17.71 14.96 -13.52
CA LEU A 196 -17.92 16.40 -13.53
C LEU A 196 -16.61 17.16 -13.68
N PHE A 197 -15.57 16.74 -12.96
CA PHE A 197 -14.24 17.32 -12.99
C PHE A 197 -13.33 16.48 -13.87
N CYS A 198 -12.56 17.15 -14.73
CA CYS A 198 -11.49 16.52 -15.50
C CYS A 198 -11.94 15.42 -16.48
N GLY A 199 -13.24 15.34 -16.78
CA GLY A 199 -13.80 14.37 -17.75
C GLY A 199 -13.67 12.91 -17.31
N GLY A 200 -13.64 12.66 -16.01
CA GLY A 200 -13.45 11.33 -15.43
C GLY A 200 -12.46 11.34 -14.27
N GLY A 201 -12.22 10.16 -13.69
CA GLY A 201 -11.26 9.95 -12.61
C GLY A 201 -11.89 10.01 -11.21
N MET A 202 -11.27 9.28 -10.30
CA MET A 202 -11.63 9.21 -8.89
C MET A 202 -11.25 10.51 -8.18
N ILE A 203 -12.17 11.01 -7.35
CA ILE A 203 -11.85 11.96 -6.28
C ILE A 203 -11.18 11.17 -5.16
N TRP A 204 -10.19 11.76 -4.47
CA TRP A 204 -9.51 11.11 -3.36
C TRP A 204 -10.41 10.91 -2.14
N ASN A 205 -10.96 12.00 -1.59
CA ASN A 205 -11.72 11.98 -0.35
C ASN A 205 -13.09 12.65 -0.53
N PRO A 206 -14.20 12.00 -0.13
CA PRO A 206 -15.54 12.57 -0.30
C PRO A 206 -15.81 13.81 0.58
N ASN A 207 -14.99 14.04 1.60
CA ASN A 207 -15.20 15.08 2.61
C ASN A 207 -14.29 16.31 2.45
N LEU A 208 -13.38 16.31 1.47
CA LEU A 208 -12.42 17.39 1.24
C LEU A 208 -12.68 18.10 -0.09
N GLN A 209 -11.96 19.19 -0.35
CA GLN A 209 -11.95 19.80 -1.68
C GLN A 209 -11.51 18.75 -2.70
N PRO A 210 -12.14 18.68 -3.89
CA PRO A 210 -11.81 17.60 -4.81
C PRO A 210 -10.34 17.68 -5.22
N TYR A 211 -9.68 16.53 -5.09
CA TYR A 211 -8.30 16.29 -5.46
C TYR A 211 -8.31 14.97 -6.21
N LYS A 212 -7.80 14.95 -7.45
CA LYS A 212 -7.68 13.72 -8.23
C LYS A 212 -6.24 13.26 -8.16
N ASN A 213 -5.95 12.39 -7.20
CA ASN A 213 -4.62 11.84 -7.00
C ASN A 213 -4.42 10.54 -7.79
N ALA A 214 -3.16 10.22 -8.02
CA ALA A 214 -2.76 9.04 -8.75
C ALA A 214 -3.18 7.79 -7.99
N ILE A 215 -2.85 7.72 -6.69
CA ILE A 215 -3.08 6.52 -5.88
C ILE A 215 -4.52 6.02 -5.92
N THR A 216 -5.52 6.89 -5.75
CA THR A 216 -6.94 6.46 -5.76
C THR A 216 -7.35 5.91 -7.12
N ASN A 217 -6.84 6.51 -8.21
CA ASN A 217 -7.14 6.09 -9.57
C ASN A 217 -6.44 4.77 -9.93
N GLU A 218 -5.17 4.61 -9.56
CA GLU A 218 -4.40 3.38 -9.76
C GLU A 218 -5.01 2.21 -8.99
N LEU A 219 -5.43 2.46 -7.74
CA LEU A 219 -6.15 1.52 -6.91
C LEU A 219 -7.49 1.15 -7.55
N PHE A 220 -8.24 2.12 -8.08
CA PHE A 220 -9.53 1.84 -8.72
C PHE A 220 -9.37 1.00 -9.99
N ILE A 221 -8.35 1.27 -10.81
CA ILE A 221 -8.01 0.44 -11.98
C ILE A 221 -7.70 -0.99 -11.54
N SER A 222 -6.79 -1.13 -10.58
CA SER A 222 -6.31 -2.43 -10.08
C SER A 222 -7.40 -3.23 -9.38
N ALA A 223 -8.24 -2.56 -8.58
CA ALA A 223 -9.37 -3.18 -7.90
C ALA A 223 -10.48 -3.58 -8.88
N SER A 224 -10.81 -2.73 -9.84
CA SER A 224 -11.85 -3.03 -10.83
C SER A 224 -11.50 -4.25 -11.66
N ILE A 225 -10.28 -4.34 -12.19
CA ILE A 225 -9.89 -5.53 -12.95
C ILE A 225 -9.81 -6.77 -12.06
N GLN A 226 -9.32 -6.65 -10.82
CA GLN A 226 -9.27 -7.78 -9.91
C GLN A 226 -10.65 -8.22 -9.41
N MET A 227 -11.61 -7.31 -9.28
CA MET A 227 -13.02 -7.64 -9.02
C MET A 227 -13.59 -8.46 -10.18
N TYR A 228 -13.37 -8.02 -11.43
CA TYR A 228 -13.80 -8.78 -12.60
C TYR A 228 -13.20 -10.20 -12.61
N THR A 229 -11.95 -10.32 -12.17
CA THR A 229 -11.19 -11.54 -12.42
C THR A 229 -11.14 -12.53 -11.28
N THR A 230 -11.17 -12.03 -10.05
CA THR A 230 -10.94 -12.78 -8.81
C THR A 230 -12.22 -12.93 -8.00
N PHE A 231 -13.19 -12.00 -8.12
CA PHE A 231 -14.46 -12.14 -7.42
C PHE A 231 -15.19 -13.41 -7.91
N PRO A 232 -15.58 -14.33 -7.01
CA PRO A 232 -16.23 -15.57 -7.42
C PRO A 232 -17.65 -15.31 -7.93
N PRO A 233 -17.96 -15.60 -9.21
CA PRO A 233 -19.26 -15.28 -9.79
C PRO A 233 -20.43 -15.92 -9.05
N GLU A 234 -20.25 -17.10 -8.45
CA GLU A 234 -21.24 -17.79 -7.64
C GLU A 234 -21.76 -16.98 -6.44
N PHE A 235 -21.05 -15.93 -6.01
CA PHE A 235 -21.48 -15.02 -4.96
C PHE A 235 -22.18 -13.76 -5.50
N ASN A 236 -22.33 -13.61 -6.81
CA ASN A 236 -23.15 -12.55 -7.41
C ASN A 236 -24.62 -12.72 -7.02
N PRO A 237 -25.33 -11.62 -6.71
CA PRO A 237 -26.75 -11.70 -6.41
C PRO A 237 -27.49 -12.31 -7.61
N PRO A 238 -28.58 -13.07 -7.39
CA PRO A 238 -29.39 -13.56 -8.49
C PRO A 238 -29.91 -12.38 -9.32
N GLU A 239 -29.95 -12.52 -10.65
CA GLU A 239 -30.41 -11.47 -11.58
C GLU A 239 -31.78 -10.87 -11.19
N SER A 240 -32.62 -11.66 -10.49
CA SER A 240 -33.92 -11.23 -9.95
C SER A 240 -33.89 -10.17 -8.83
N TRP A 241 -32.72 -9.80 -8.32
CA TRP A 241 -32.58 -8.81 -7.22
C TRP A 241 -32.24 -7.38 -7.72
N PHE A 242 -32.09 -7.18 -9.03
CA PHE A 242 -31.87 -5.85 -9.62
C PHE A 242 -33.20 -5.11 -9.84
N PHE A 243 -33.52 -4.15 -8.97
CA PHE A 243 -34.69 -3.26 -9.09
C PHE A 243 -34.45 -2.05 -10.02
N PHE A 244 -33.23 -1.86 -10.55
CA PHE A 244 -32.94 -0.86 -11.59
C PHE A 244 -32.37 -1.58 -12.81
N GLY A 245 -33.14 -1.52 -13.90
CA GLY A 245 -33.05 -2.46 -15.02
C GLY A 245 -31.76 -2.42 -15.84
N GLY A 246 -31.36 -3.60 -16.33
CA GLY A 246 -30.28 -3.74 -17.29
C GLY A 246 -29.77 -5.18 -17.43
N GLY A 247 -30.64 -6.14 -17.76
CA GLY A 247 -30.19 -7.51 -18.04
C GLY A 247 -31.32 -8.45 -18.43
N SER A 248 -31.68 -8.46 -19.71
CA SER A 248 -32.48 -9.55 -20.30
C SER A 248 -31.51 -10.65 -20.73
N GLY A 249 -31.38 -11.70 -19.90
CA GLY A 249 -30.50 -12.83 -20.16
C GLY A 249 -31.20 -14.15 -19.86
N ASP A 250 -31.41 -14.94 -20.90
CA ASP A 250 -32.11 -16.22 -20.88
C ASP A 250 -31.50 -17.22 -19.86
N GLY A 251 -32.36 -17.86 -19.06
CA GLY A 251 -32.02 -18.68 -17.88
C GLY A 251 -31.26 -19.98 -18.17
N LYS A 252 -30.02 -19.88 -18.67
CA LYS A 252 -29.09 -21.00 -18.87
C LYS A 252 -27.80 -20.81 -18.06
N LYS A 253 -27.85 -21.39 -16.85
CA LYS A 253 -26.79 -22.00 -16.02
C LYS A 253 -25.36 -21.43 -16.13
N GLY A 254 -25.04 -20.56 -15.17
CA GLY A 254 -23.70 -20.15 -14.79
C GLY A 254 -23.77 -18.73 -14.24
N HIS A 255 -23.34 -18.51 -13.00
CA HIS A 255 -23.17 -17.13 -12.53
C HIS A 255 -22.09 -16.47 -13.40
N LYS A 256 -22.41 -15.36 -14.06
CA LYS A 256 -21.48 -14.64 -14.95
C LYS A 256 -20.69 -13.61 -14.17
N ARG A 257 -19.45 -13.36 -14.60
CA ARG A 257 -18.66 -12.20 -14.12
C ARG A 257 -19.38 -10.91 -14.46
N GLU A 258 -19.33 -9.92 -13.58
CA GLU A 258 -19.96 -8.62 -13.80
C GLU A 258 -19.12 -7.78 -14.76
N ALA A 259 -19.62 -7.57 -15.98
CA ALA A 259 -18.91 -6.86 -17.04
C ALA A 259 -18.54 -5.41 -16.65
N ALA A 260 -19.34 -4.79 -15.77
CA ALA A 260 -19.12 -3.43 -15.28
C ALA A 260 -17.72 -3.24 -14.67
N TYR A 261 -17.19 -4.24 -13.95
CA TYR A 261 -15.86 -4.17 -13.37
C TYR A 261 -14.75 -4.04 -14.43
N LEU A 262 -14.84 -4.79 -15.53
CA LEU A 262 -13.89 -4.67 -16.64
C LEU A 262 -14.05 -3.33 -17.36
N GLU A 263 -15.29 -2.89 -17.59
CA GLU A 263 -15.59 -1.60 -18.23
C GLU A 263 -15.02 -0.43 -17.42
N TYR A 264 -15.17 -0.44 -16.09
CA TYR A 264 -14.58 0.56 -15.20
C TYR A 264 -13.06 0.51 -15.22
N ALA A 265 -12.45 -0.69 -15.21
CA ALA A 265 -11.00 -0.81 -15.26
C ALA A 265 -10.41 -0.20 -16.54
N VAL A 266 -10.99 -0.52 -17.71
CA VAL A 266 -10.57 0.05 -19.00
C VAL A 266 -10.76 1.56 -19.02
N LYS A 267 -11.96 2.02 -18.64
CA LYS A 267 -12.31 3.45 -18.63
C LYS A 267 -11.40 4.26 -17.70
N ALA A 268 -11.14 3.74 -16.50
CA ALA A 268 -10.28 4.40 -15.53
C ALA A 268 -8.83 4.47 -16.02
N TYR A 269 -8.34 3.42 -16.66
CA TYR A 269 -6.99 3.43 -17.22
C TYR A 269 -6.86 4.38 -18.40
N ASP A 270 -7.83 4.39 -19.33
CA ASP A 270 -7.84 5.30 -20.47
C ASP A 270 -7.83 6.77 -20.00
N TRP A 271 -8.60 7.08 -18.95
CA TRP A 271 -8.59 8.41 -18.32
C TRP A 271 -7.24 8.71 -17.66
N PHE A 272 -6.68 7.78 -16.89
CA PHE A 272 -5.42 7.96 -16.18
C PHE A 272 -4.27 8.19 -17.16
N LYS A 273 -4.18 7.37 -18.23
CA LYS A 273 -3.17 7.49 -19.29
C LYS A 273 -3.35 8.76 -20.13
N GLY A 274 -4.60 9.16 -20.39
CA GLY A 274 -4.93 10.41 -21.09
C GLY A 274 -4.73 11.66 -20.23
N SER A 275 -4.61 11.50 -18.91
CA SER A 275 -4.33 12.56 -17.95
C SER A 275 -2.82 12.76 -17.80
N ASN A 276 -2.39 13.99 -17.52
CA ASN A 276 -0.98 14.38 -17.52
C ASN A 276 -0.23 13.97 -16.22
N PHE A 277 -0.42 12.75 -15.73
CA PHE A 277 0.15 12.25 -14.47
C PHE A 277 1.67 12.02 -14.52
N THR A 278 2.30 12.12 -15.69
CA THR A 278 3.70 11.76 -15.85
C THR A 278 4.59 13.01 -15.96
N ASN A 279 5.68 13.04 -15.22
CA ASN A 279 6.70 14.09 -15.32
C ASN A 279 7.73 13.80 -16.44
N ASP A 280 8.70 14.69 -16.61
CA ASP A 280 9.73 14.56 -17.67
C ASP A 280 10.66 13.34 -17.50
N ALA A 281 10.71 12.75 -16.30
CA ALA A 281 11.45 11.51 -16.04
C ALA A 281 10.64 10.24 -16.38
N GLY A 282 9.36 10.39 -16.75
CA GLY A 282 8.45 9.28 -16.96
C GLY A 282 7.82 8.73 -15.67
N LEU A 283 7.93 9.46 -14.55
CA LEU A 283 7.41 9.07 -13.25
C LEU A 283 6.00 9.63 -13.02
N VAL A 284 5.17 8.86 -12.34
CA VAL A 284 3.82 9.25 -11.93
C VAL A 284 3.91 10.25 -10.77
N THR A 285 3.31 11.42 -10.96
CA THR A 285 3.18 12.49 -9.97
C THR A 285 1.94 12.30 -9.09
N ASP A 286 1.86 13.00 -7.96
CA ASP A 286 0.87 12.70 -6.93
C ASP A 286 -0.58 12.97 -7.36
N GLY A 287 -0.83 14.06 -8.08
CA GLY A 287 -2.21 14.39 -8.42
C GLY A 287 -2.45 15.77 -8.98
N PHE A 288 -3.72 16.13 -9.00
CA PHE A 288 -4.20 17.41 -9.49
C PHE A 288 -5.18 18.05 -8.51
N HIS A 289 -4.84 19.26 -8.08
CA HIS A 289 -5.83 20.22 -7.60
C HIS A 289 -6.52 20.90 -8.79
N MET A 290 -7.64 21.55 -8.51
CA MET A 290 -8.31 22.39 -9.50
C MET A 290 -8.14 23.86 -9.14
N SER A 291 -7.57 24.64 -10.06
CA SER A 291 -7.44 26.10 -9.90
C SER A 291 -8.79 26.80 -9.73
N SER A 292 -9.86 26.17 -10.21
CA SER A 292 -11.22 26.68 -10.08
C SER A 292 -12.28 25.60 -10.24
N TYR A 293 -13.20 25.57 -9.28
CA TYR A 293 -14.41 24.73 -9.30
C TYR A 293 -15.27 24.96 -10.56
N TRP A 294 -15.26 26.18 -11.11
CA TRP A 294 -16.06 26.53 -12.30
C TRP A 294 -15.41 26.08 -13.61
N LYS A 295 -14.07 26.04 -13.65
CA LYS A 295 -13.34 25.58 -14.84
C LYS A 295 -13.41 24.07 -15.00
N ARG A 296 -13.52 23.33 -13.89
CA ARG A 296 -13.61 21.87 -13.84
C ARG A 296 -12.43 21.15 -14.54
N LYS A 297 -11.24 21.76 -14.51
CA LYS A 297 -10.02 21.22 -15.09
C LYS A 297 -9.05 20.78 -13.99
N CYS A 298 -8.35 19.69 -14.22
CA CYS A 298 -7.19 19.24 -13.44
C CYS A 298 -5.97 19.99 -13.98
N ASP A 299 -5.77 21.22 -13.51
CA ASP A 299 -4.76 22.15 -14.06
C ASP A 299 -3.67 22.55 -13.07
N GLU A 300 -3.75 22.12 -11.81
CA GLU A 300 -2.72 22.32 -10.80
C GLU A 300 -2.14 20.97 -10.38
N ARG A 301 -1.17 20.49 -11.16
CA ARG A 301 -0.46 19.24 -10.90
C ARG A 301 0.48 19.39 -9.71
N ASP A 302 0.40 18.46 -8.76
CA ASP A 302 1.40 18.25 -7.74
C ASP A 302 2.51 17.36 -8.32
N GLU A 303 3.71 17.90 -8.45
CA GLU A 303 4.87 17.22 -9.04
C GLU A 303 5.54 16.22 -8.08
N GLN A 304 5.02 16.06 -6.87
CA GLN A 304 5.55 15.09 -5.91
C GLN A 304 5.45 13.66 -6.47
N THR A 305 6.53 12.89 -6.33
CA THR A 305 6.59 11.49 -6.74
C THR A 305 6.78 10.60 -5.52
N TYR A 306 5.97 9.56 -5.43
CA TYR A 306 6.05 8.55 -4.37
C TYR A 306 6.23 7.16 -4.98
N THR A 307 6.98 6.30 -4.31
CA THR A 307 7.32 4.97 -4.87
C THR A 307 6.08 4.10 -5.12
N TYR A 308 5.04 4.20 -4.30
CA TYR A 308 3.80 3.43 -4.48
C TYR A 308 2.97 3.80 -5.74
N ASN A 309 2.96 5.08 -6.16
CA ASN A 309 2.30 5.57 -7.39
C ASN A 309 3.00 5.02 -8.66
N GLN A 310 4.17 4.40 -8.51
CA GLN A 310 4.85 3.74 -9.62
C GLN A 310 4.54 2.23 -9.69
N GLY A 311 3.87 1.72 -8.65
CA GLY A 311 3.67 0.30 -8.42
C GLY A 311 2.24 -0.14 -8.65
N VAL A 312 1.26 0.51 -8.00
CA VAL A 312 -0.11 -0.01 -7.89
C VAL A 312 -0.70 -0.35 -9.25
N VAL A 313 -0.60 0.59 -10.20
CA VAL A 313 -1.11 0.43 -11.57
C VAL A 313 -0.57 -0.80 -12.30
N LEU A 314 0.65 -1.27 -11.98
CA LEU A 314 1.27 -2.41 -12.65
C LEU A 314 0.42 -3.68 -12.53
N SER A 315 -0.17 -3.94 -11.36
CA SER A 315 -1.07 -5.09 -11.20
C SER A 315 -2.37 -4.95 -11.99
N GLY A 316 -2.87 -3.71 -12.14
CA GLY A 316 -4.02 -3.39 -12.98
C GLY A 316 -3.74 -3.62 -14.46
N LEU A 317 -2.59 -3.13 -14.94
CA LEU A 317 -2.08 -3.32 -16.29
C LEU A 317 -1.94 -4.80 -16.66
N ARG A 318 -1.38 -5.59 -15.74
CA ARG A 318 -1.28 -7.05 -15.93
C ARG A 318 -2.65 -7.67 -16.15
N GLY A 319 -3.62 -7.33 -15.31
CA GLY A 319 -4.98 -7.86 -15.45
C GLY A 319 -5.69 -7.40 -16.72
N LEU A 320 -5.53 -6.14 -17.11
CA LEU A 320 -6.12 -5.60 -18.32
C LEU A 320 -5.57 -6.31 -19.56
N TRP A 321 -4.27 -6.57 -19.61
CA TRP A 321 -3.68 -7.39 -20.67
C TRP A 321 -4.23 -8.83 -20.68
N GLU A 322 -4.32 -9.49 -19.53
CA GLU A 322 -4.79 -10.89 -19.44
C GLU A 322 -6.23 -11.09 -19.90
N GLU A 323 -7.08 -10.07 -19.75
CA GLU A 323 -8.50 -10.12 -20.11
C GLU A 323 -8.79 -9.54 -21.50
N THR A 324 -8.03 -8.56 -21.98
CA THR A 324 -8.26 -7.93 -23.29
C THR A 324 -7.33 -8.41 -24.39
N GLY A 325 -6.17 -8.98 -24.03
CA GLY A 325 -5.07 -9.30 -24.96
C GLY A 325 -4.33 -8.08 -25.52
N ASN A 326 -4.67 -6.86 -25.10
CA ASN A 326 -4.03 -5.64 -25.61
C ASN A 326 -2.63 -5.46 -24.99
N LYS A 327 -1.60 -5.57 -25.83
CA LYS A 327 -0.19 -5.53 -25.41
C LYS A 327 0.27 -4.16 -24.90
N VAL A 328 -0.44 -3.09 -25.24
CA VAL A 328 -0.14 -1.73 -24.78
C VAL A 328 -0.06 -1.67 -23.26
N TYR A 329 -0.92 -2.41 -22.54
CA TYR A 329 -0.88 -2.44 -21.08
C TYR A 329 0.44 -3.00 -20.52
N LEU A 330 1.04 -3.99 -21.17
CA LEU A 330 2.36 -4.51 -20.78
C LEU A 330 3.47 -3.52 -21.12
N GLU A 331 3.40 -2.91 -22.31
CA GLU A 331 4.36 -1.91 -22.78
C GLU A 331 4.41 -0.71 -21.82
N ASP A 332 3.24 -0.19 -21.41
CA ASP A 332 3.13 0.88 -20.42
C ASP A 332 3.74 0.49 -19.07
N GLY A 333 3.51 -0.75 -18.62
CA GLY A 333 4.11 -1.26 -17.39
C GLY A 333 5.64 -1.35 -17.47
N TYR A 334 6.18 -1.81 -18.60
CA TYR A 334 7.64 -1.86 -18.80
C TYR A 334 8.25 -0.47 -18.81
N THR A 335 7.60 0.49 -19.49
CA THR A 335 8.07 1.89 -19.53
C THR A 335 8.10 2.50 -18.13
N LEU A 336 7.05 2.29 -17.33
CA LEU A 336 7.01 2.81 -15.96
C LEU A 336 8.12 2.22 -15.08
N ILE A 337 8.32 0.90 -15.12
CA ILE A 337 9.39 0.24 -14.36
C ILE A 337 10.77 0.77 -14.80
N GLN A 338 10.97 0.95 -16.11
CA GLN A 338 12.22 1.51 -16.63
C GLN A 338 12.45 2.94 -16.15
N SER A 339 11.41 3.79 -16.15
CA SER A 339 11.48 5.16 -15.63
C SER A 339 11.86 5.21 -14.15
N VAL A 340 11.36 4.29 -13.33
CA VAL A 340 11.77 4.15 -11.92
C VAL A 340 13.25 3.81 -11.82
N ILE A 341 13.69 2.76 -12.52
CA ILE A 341 15.09 2.28 -12.50
C ILE A 341 16.05 3.38 -12.95
N GLU A 342 15.68 4.16 -13.96
CA GLU A 342 16.47 5.24 -14.53
C GLU A 342 16.21 6.61 -13.90
N SER A 343 15.53 6.68 -12.75
CA SER A 343 15.17 7.96 -12.12
C SER A 343 16.35 8.71 -11.49
N ALA A 344 17.47 8.01 -11.25
CA ALA A 344 18.64 8.59 -10.60
C ALA A 344 19.13 9.87 -11.30
N GLY A 345 19.27 10.96 -10.54
CA GLY A 345 19.72 12.25 -11.07
C GLY A 345 18.68 13.05 -11.86
N LYS A 346 17.44 12.56 -12.00
CA LYS A 346 16.33 13.26 -12.66
C LYS A 346 15.40 13.90 -11.62
N VAL A 347 14.64 14.92 -12.02
CA VAL A 347 13.61 15.51 -11.14
C VAL A 347 12.55 14.46 -10.80
N GLY A 348 12.24 14.32 -9.52
CA GLY A 348 11.42 13.25 -8.96
C GLY A 348 12.21 11.97 -8.68
N GLU A 349 13.55 12.02 -8.57
CA GLU A 349 14.36 10.81 -8.37
C GLU A 349 13.84 9.96 -7.21
N MET A 350 13.87 8.65 -7.40
CA MET A 350 13.52 7.67 -6.37
C MET A 350 14.48 6.49 -6.35
N VAL A 351 15.62 6.63 -7.03
CA VAL A 351 16.72 5.66 -7.02
C VAL A 351 18.02 6.38 -6.76
N ARG A 352 18.74 5.95 -5.73
CA ARG A 352 20.12 6.40 -5.42
C ARG A 352 20.98 5.19 -5.11
N ALA A 353 22.20 5.18 -5.64
CA ALA A 353 23.11 4.02 -5.56
C ALA A 353 22.44 2.68 -5.96
N ASP A 354 21.59 2.72 -7.00
CA ASP A 354 20.79 1.61 -7.52
C ASP A 354 19.78 1.00 -6.53
N VAL A 355 19.41 1.75 -5.48
CA VAL A 355 18.44 1.36 -4.45
C VAL A 355 17.27 2.34 -4.46
N LEU A 356 16.05 1.81 -4.38
CA LEU A 356 14.81 2.56 -4.33
C LEU A 356 14.72 3.34 -3.00
N GLU A 357 14.39 4.61 -3.09
CA GLU A 357 14.25 5.52 -1.95
C GLU A 357 13.06 6.45 -2.16
N ASP A 358 12.30 6.69 -1.10
CA ASP A 358 11.41 7.85 -1.05
C ASP A 358 12.23 9.08 -0.64
N HIS A 359 11.80 10.27 -1.05
CA HIS A 359 12.52 11.52 -0.76
C HIS A 359 12.73 11.76 0.75
N CYS A 360 11.85 11.20 1.58
CA CYS A 360 11.91 11.29 3.04
C CYS A 360 12.97 10.38 3.68
N ASP A 361 13.46 9.35 2.97
CA ASP A 361 14.34 8.29 3.52
C ASP A 361 15.62 8.85 4.11
N SER A 362 16.37 9.60 3.30
CA SER A 362 17.68 10.14 3.66
C SER A 362 17.60 11.06 4.88
N TRP A 363 16.50 11.81 4.98
CA TRP A 363 16.24 12.71 6.10
C TRP A 363 15.72 11.98 7.34
N GLY A 364 15.15 10.78 7.19
CA GLY A 364 14.51 10.01 8.26
C GLY A 364 13.12 10.54 8.64
N TRP A 365 12.55 11.46 7.89
CA TRP A 365 11.24 12.10 8.20
C TRP A 365 10.06 11.43 7.51
N CYS A 366 10.23 10.20 7.02
CA CYS A 366 9.10 9.47 6.48
C CYS A 366 8.02 9.33 7.56
N ASN A 367 6.82 9.81 7.27
CA ASN A 367 5.67 9.56 8.13
C ASN A 367 5.26 8.08 8.04
N GLN A 368 4.26 7.70 8.82
CA GLN A 368 3.79 6.32 8.87
C GLN A 368 3.34 5.80 7.49
N ASP A 369 2.64 6.63 6.72
CA ASP A 369 2.19 6.28 5.37
C ASP A 369 3.37 5.96 4.45
N GLN A 370 4.34 6.88 4.39
CA GLN A 370 5.50 6.82 3.52
C GLN A 370 6.34 5.58 3.79
N GLN A 371 6.39 5.09 5.03
CA GLN A 371 7.12 3.88 5.38
C GLN A 371 6.59 2.60 4.68
N ALA A 372 5.34 2.60 4.21
CA ALA A 372 4.76 1.46 3.51
C ALA A 372 5.04 1.46 1.99
N PHE A 373 5.39 2.62 1.41
CA PHE A 373 5.31 2.84 -0.04
C PHE A 373 6.20 1.92 -0.87
N LYS A 374 7.48 1.74 -0.48
CA LYS A 374 8.39 0.82 -1.17
C LYS A 374 7.88 -0.62 -1.16
N GLY A 375 7.25 -1.05 -0.07
CA GLY A 375 6.66 -2.39 0.03
C GLY A 375 5.51 -2.58 -0.96
N ILE A 376 4.67 -1.57 -1.13
CA ILE A 376 3.58 -1.54 -2.10
C ILE A 376 4.14 -1.62 -3.52
N PHE A 377 5.16 -0.84 -3.84
CA PHE A 377 5.82 -0.89 -5.15
C PHE A 377 6.25 -2.32 -5.51
N PHE A 378 7.02 -2.98 -4.64
CA PHE A 378 7.50 -4.34 -4.91
C PHE A 378 6.37 -5.38 -4.92
N HIS A 379 5.30 -5.19 -4.14
CA HIS A 379 4.14 -6.07 -4.17
C HIS A 379 3.49 -6.10 -5.57
N HIS A 380 3.23 -4.92 -6.14
CA HIS A 380 2.58 -4.81 -7.45
C HIS A 380 3.53 -5.09 -8.62
N LEU A 381 4.83 -4.80 -8.48
CA LEU A 381 5.86 -5.26 -9.44
C LEU A 381 5.91 -6.80 -9.51
N THR A 382 5.85 -7.46 -8.35
CA THR A 382 5.79 -8.93 -8.28
C THR A 382 4.53 -9.47 -8.96
N ALA A 383 3.38 -8.83 -8.71
CA ALA A 383 2.12 -9.18 -9.37
C ALA A 383 2.20 -9.05 -10.89
N PHE A 384 2.75 -7.93 -11.38
CA PHE A 384 2.92 -7.69 -12.80
C PHE A 384 3.80 -8.76 -13.46
N CYS A 385 4.94 -9.09 -12.85
CA CYS A 385 5.89 -10.06 -13.36
C CYS A 385 5.61 -11.52 -12.98
N SER A 386 4.43 -11.84 -12.43
CA SER A 386 4.13 -13.20 -11.99
C SER A 386 4.10 -14.17 -13.18
N PRO A 387 4.75 -15.35 -13.09
CA PRO A 387 4.70 -16.35 -14.14
C PRO A 387 3.31 -17.02 -14.22
N HIS A 388 2.52 -16.92 -13.16
CA HIS A 388 1.16 -17.43 -13.14
C HIS A 388 0.19 -16.32 -13.58
N PRO A 389 -0.93 -16.66 -14.25
CA PRO A 389 -1.98 -15.69 -14.50
C PRO A 389 -2.40 -15.00 -13.19
N TYR A 390 -2.22 -13.68 -13.09
CA TYR A 390 -2.51 -12.96 -11.84
C TYR A 390 -4.02 -12.87 -11.60
N THR A 391 -4.79 -12.92 -12.69
CA THR A 391 -6.23 -12.70 -12.70
C THR A 391 -7.09 -13.96 -12.88
N LYS A 392 -6.53 -15.10 -13.30
CA LYS A 392 -7.33 -16.31 -13.52
C LYS A 392 -7.15 -17.27 -12.35
N THR A 393 -8.26 -17.65 -11.72
CA THR A 393 -8.29 -18.69 -10.69
C THR A 393 -7.51 -19.90 -11.20
N TRP A 394 -6.51 -20.30 -10.40
CA TRP A 394 -5.48 -21.27 -10.75
C TRP A 394 -6.06 -22.45 -11.53
N LYS A 395 -5.71 -22.55 -12.81
CA LYS A 395 -5.91 -23.76 -13.61
C LYS A 395 -4.63 -24.57 -13.55
N SER A 396 -4.79 -25.90 -13.58
CA SER A 396 -3.78 -26.93 -13.25
C SER A 396 -2.34 -26.64 -13.68
N LYS A 397 -1.37 -27.21 -12.95
CA LYS A 397 0.09 -27.17 -13.22
C LYS A 397 0.52 -27.56 -14.66
N ASP A 398 -0.36 -28.18 -15.44
CA ASP A 398 -0.10 -28.66 -16.79
C ASP A 398 -0.56 -27.70 -17.92
N GLU A 399 -1.14 -26.54 -17.60
CA GLU A 399 -1.55 -25.58 -18.63
C GLU A 399 -0.33 -24.88 -19.22
N LYS A 400 -0.08 -25.09 -20.52
CA LYS A 400 0.98 -24.39 -21.24
C LYS A 400 0.68 -22.89 -21.23
N HIS A 401 1.65 -22.09 -20.80
CA HIS A 401 1.59 -20.65 -20.91
C HIS A 401 1.41 -20.22 -22.37
N SER A 402 0.73 -19.09 -22.57
CA SER A 402 0.70 -18.48 -23.90
C SER A 402 2.11 -18.00 -24.27
N PRO A 403 2.50 -18.06 -25.56
CA PRO A 403 3.78 -17.50 -26.01
C PRO A 403 4.00 -16.04 -25.58
N GLU A 404 2.91 -15.27 -25.47
CA GLU A 404 2.94 -13.90 -24.98
C GLU A 404 3.28 -13.80 -23.48
N LEU A 405 2.78 -14.73 -22.65
CA LEU A 405 3.13 -14.80 -21.24
C LEU A 405 4.61 -15.16 -21.05
N ASP A 406 5.12 -16.12 -21.82
CA ASP A 406 6.54 -16.47 -21.80
C ASP A 406 7.42 -15.26 -22.20
N ALA A 407 7.05 -14.54 -23.27
CA ALA A 407 7.76 -13.33 -23.69
C ALA A 407 7.72 -12.22 -22.62
N HIS A 408 6.58 -12.07 -21.93
CA HIS A 408 6.43 -11.13 -20.83
C HIS A 408 7.33 -11.50 -19.63
N VAL A 409 7.37 -12.78 -19.26
CA VAL A 409 8.23 -13.31 -18.20
C VAL A 409 9.71 -13.08 -18.54
N GLU A 410 10.13 -13.33 -19.78
CA GLU A 410 11.50 -13.03 -20.22
C GLU A 410 11.84 -11.54 -20.14
N LYS A 411 10.88 -10.66 -20.47
CA LYS A 411 11.06 -9.21 -20.27
C LYS A 411 11.21 -8.87 -18.79
N CYS A 412 10.39 -9.46 -17.92
CA CYS A 412 10.45 -9.24 -16.47
C CYS A 412 11.78 -9.67 -15.83
N LYS A 413 12.44 -10.71 -16.34
CA LYS A 413 13.80 -11.09 -15.89
C LYS A 413 14.81 -9.95 -16.01
N THR A 414 14.63 -9.04 -16.97
CA THR A 414 15.54 -7.90 -17.16
C THR A 414 15.49 -6.89 -16.00
N PHE A 415 14.43 -6.90 -15.18
CA PHE A 415 14.30 -6.05 -13.99
C PHE A 415 14.90 -6.68 -12.73
N PHE A 416 15.25 -7.97 -12.77
CA PHE A 416 15.77 -8.69 -11.59
C PHE A 416 17.04 -8.08 -10.99
N PRO A 417 18.02 -7.56 -11.74
CA PRO A 417 19.20 -6.91 -11.14
C PRO A 417 18.83 -5.77 -10.17
N PHE A 418 17.83 -4.96 -10.52
CA PHE A 418 17.32 -3.89 -9.65
C PHE A 418 16.63 -4.46 -8.41
N ILE A 419 15.76 -5.47 -8.57
CA ILE A 419 15.06 -6.13 -7.46
C ILE A 419 16.06 -6.79 -6.49
N GLY A 420 17.03 -7.53 -7.02
CA GLY A 420 18.07 -8.20 -6.23
C GLY A 420 18.96 -7.21 -5.48
N ARG A 421 19.30 -6.07 -6.11
CA ARG A 421 20.05 -5.01 -5.43
C ARG A 421 19.27 -4.42 -4.25
N ASN A 422 17.99 -4.14 -4.46
CA ASN A 422 17.10 -3.64 -3.43
C ASN A 422 16.86 -4.64 -2.30
N SER A 423 16.73 -5.94 -2.61
CA SER A 423 16.55 -6.95 -1.57
C SER A 423 17.78 -7.06 -0.68
N ILE A 424 18.98 -7.08 -1.27
CA ILE A 424 20.24 -7.09 -0.52
C ILE A 424 20.36 -5.83 0.35
N ALA A 425 20.08 -4.65 -0.22
CA ALA A 425 20.14 -3.38 0.51
C ALA A 425 19.13 -3.33 1.66
N ALA A 426 17.88 -3.74 1.44
CA ALA A 426 16.88 -3.82 2.50
C ALA A 426 17.35 -4.78 3.61
N TRP A 427 17.88 -5.95 3.23
CA TRP A 427 18.31 -6.98 4.19
C TRP A 427 19.41 -6.51 5.15
N THR A 428 20.31 -5.63 4.70
CA THR A 428 21.39 -5.09 5.54
C THR A 428 20.91 -4.07 6.56
N THR A 429 19.71 -3.49 6.38
CA THR A 429 19.12 -2.53 7.33
C THR A 429 18.38 -3.18 8.49
N ARG A 430 18.39 -4.51 8.62
CA ARG A 430 17.64 -5.16 9.69
C ARG A 430 18.26 -4.88 11.05
N HIS A 431 17.42 -4.60 12.05
CA HIS A 431 17.88 -4.47 13.42
C HIS A 431 18.47 -5.79 13.92
N ARG A 432 19.64 -5.73 14.58
CA ARG A 432 20.45 -6.91 14.94
C ARG A 432 19.68 -7.96 15.76
N ASN A 433 18.78 -7.55 16.64
CA ASN A 433 18.10 -8.47 17.57
C ASN A 433 16.70 -8.87 17.09
N THR A 434 15.93 -7.92 16.56
CA THR A 434 14.53 -8.15 16.17
C THR A 434 14.39 -8.57 14.71
N SER A 435 15.45 -8.39 13.91
CA SER A 435 15.45 -8.60 12.46
C SER A 435 14.47 -7.73 11.68
N VAL A 436 13.93 -6.66 12.29
CA VAL A 436 12.99 -5.75 11.63
C VAL A 436 13.74 -4.87 10.64
N PHE A 437 13.20 -4.72 9.43
CA PHE A 437 13.79 -3.91 8.36
C PHE A 437 13.75 -2.40 8.66
N GLY A 438 14.75 -1.67 8.18
CA GLY A 438 14.80 -0.22 8.19
C GLY A 438 14.07 0.41 7.00
N MET A 439 13.78 1.72 7.11
CA MET A 439 13.17 2.48 6.01
C MET A 439 14.19 2.84 4.91
N TRP A 440 15.39 3.28 5.28
CA TRP A 440 16.39 3.80 4.35
C TRP A 440 17.40 2.72 3.95
N TRP A 441 17.10 2.03 2.85
CA TRP A 441 17.82 0.83 2.42
C TRP A 441 19.25 1.09 1.93
N SER A 442 19.52 2.26 1.39
CA SER A 442 20.85 2.64 0.94
C SER A 442 21.71 3.26 2.04
N ALA A 443 21.17 3.52 3.24
CA ALA A 443 21.92 4.14 4.34
C ALA A 443 23.29 3.46 4.58
N PRO A 444 23.39 2.12 4.63
CA PRO A 444 24.67 1.44 4.85
C PRO A 444 25.71 1.66 3.73
N LEU A 445 25.27 2.07 2.53
CA LEU A 445 26.17 2.41 1.42
C LEU A 445 26.84 3.78 1.63
N PHE A 446 26.21 4.66 2.41
CA PHE A 446 26.68 6.03 2.64
C PHE A 446 27.25 6.27 4.05
N GLU A 447 27.03 5.36 5.00
CA GLU A 447 27.48 5.50 6.40
C GLU A 447 28.99 5.74 6.59
N LYS A 448 29.81 5.35 5.61
CA LYS A 448 31.28 5.51 5.65
C LYS A 448 31.80 6.64 4.77
N ASP A 449 30.92 7.31 4.03
CA ASP A 449 31.29 8.42 3.17
C ASP A 449 31.28 9.72 3.99
N SER A 450 32.48 10.26 4.26
CA SER A 450 32.64 11.48 5.04
C SER A 450 32.05 12.72 4.36
N GLU A 451 32.08 12.77 3.03
CA GLU A 451 31.52 13.89 2.26
C GLU A 451 29.99 13.83 2.29
N PHE A 452 29.43 12.65 2.11
CA PHE A 452 27.98 12.44 2.26
C PHE A 452 27.53 12.74 3.69
N ALA A 453 28.27 12.28 4.70
CA ALA A 453 27.96 12.56 6.09
C ALA A 453 28.00 14.07 6.39
N GLU A 454 28.95 14.81 5.83
CA GLU A 454 29.02 16.27 5.94
C GLU A 454 27.82 16.94 5.25
N LYS A 455 27.49 16.55 4.02
CA LYS A 455 26.31 17.06 3.27
C LYS A 455 24.99 16.76 3.99
N LEU A 456 24.86 15.56 4.55
CA LEU A 456 23.71 15.17 5.35
C LEU A 456 23.62 16.05 6.61
N GLN A 457 24.74 16.30 7.29
CA GLN A 457 24.78 17.15 8.50
C GLN A 457 24.57 18.65 8.23
N SER A 458 25.02 19.15 7.08
CA SER A 458 24.82 20.54 6.68
C SER A 458 23.42 20.82 6.13
N GLY A 459 22.69 19.77 5.73
CA GLY A 459 21.40 19.89 5.07
C GLY A 459 21.52 20.17 3.56
N GLU A 460 22.72 20.06 2.99
CA GLU A 460 23.02 20.35 1.58
C GLU A 460 22.94 19.10 0.68
N LEU A 461 22.09 18.14 1.04
CA LEU A 461 21.84 16.98 0.20
C LEU A 461 21.07 17.41 -1.06
N ASP A 462 21.69 17.29 -2.22
CA ASP A 462 21.10 17.60 -3.53
C ASP A 462 20.03 16.55 -3.91
N LEU A 463 18.84 16.70 -3.32
CA LEU A 463 17.68 15.93 -3.73
C LEU A 463 17.14 16.50 -5.04
N LYS A 464 17.03 15.67 -6.07
CA LYS A 464 16.42 16.04 -7.35
C LYS A 464 14.90 16.08 -7.25
N ARG A 465 14.38 16.99 -6.42
CA ARG A 465 12.94 17.20 -6.20
C ARG A 465 12.43 18.36 -7.03
N ASP A 466 11.20 18.28 -7.54
CA ASP A 466 10.57 19.41 -8.21
C ASP A 466 10.22 20.51 -7.19
N PRO A 467 10.57 21.79 -7.43
CA PRO A 467 10.20 22.90 -6.54
C PRO A 467 8.69 23.05 -6.30
N LYS A 468 7.85 22.58 -7.23
CA LYS A 468 6.38 22.61 -7.13
C LYS A 468 5.80 21.38 -6.42
N ALA A 469 6.62 20.39 -6.08
CA ALA A 469 6.17 19.22 -5.36
C ALA A 469 5.69 19.63 -3.96
N VAL A 470 4.46 19.28 -3.60
CA VAL A 470 3.92 19.51 -2.26
C VAL A 470 4.01 18.20 -1.47
N ASP A 471 4.60 18.28 -0.28
CA ASP A 471 4.66 17.17 0.69
C ASP A 471 4.85 17.78 2.07
N LEU A 472 4.85 16.94 3.11
CA LEU A 472 5.21 17.31 4.49
C LEU A 472 6.48 18.16 4.57
N VAL A 473 7.46 17.91 3.67
CA VAL A 473 8.77 18.60 3.65
C VAL A 473 8.78 19.92 2.86
N ASN A 474 7.96 20.09 1.82
CA ASN A 474 8.05 21.23 0.87
C ASN A 474 6.76 22.06 0.77
N THR A 475 5.89 21.97 1.77
CA THR A 475 4.89 23.02 1.94
C THR A 475 5.62 24.35 2.12
N ASP A 476 5.50 25.23 1.13
CA ASP A 476 5.59 26.66 1.34
C ASP A 476 4.47 26.94 2.36
N ARG A 477 4.84 26.83 3.65
CA ARG A 477 3.92 26.90 4.77
C ARG A 477 3.24 28.24 4.61
N GLY A 478 2.02 28.26 4.06
CA GLY A 478 1.21 29.47 4.05
C GLY A 478 1.27 30.04 5.46
N SER A 479 1.38 31.36 5.60
CA SER A 479 1.64 32.05 6.88
C SER A 479 0.68 31.68 8.02
N ASN A 480 -0.34 30.88 7.73
CA ASN A 480 -1.46 30.51 8.59
C ASN A 480 -1.61 28.98 8.80
N TRP A 481 -0.73 28.13 8.25
CA TRP A 481 -0.72 26.68 8.49
C TRP A 481 0.54 26.28 9.28
N GLU A 482 0.45 26.34 10.61
CA GLU A 482 1.49 25.85 11.53
C GLU A 482 1.35 24.32 11.68
N ALA A 483 2.01 23.55 10.83
CA ALA A 483 2.31 22.15 11.17
C ALA A 483 3.38 22.16 12.27
N GLY A 484 2.94 22.09 13.53
CA GLY A 484 3.82 21.82 14.65
C GLY A 484 4.45 20.43 14.52
N ALA A 485 5.62 20.24 15.12
CA ALA A 485 6.24 18.93 15.27
C ALA A 485 5.20 17.90 15.75
N THR A 486 5.20 16.73 15.13
CA THR A 486 4.46 15.56 15.63
C THR A 486 4.83 15.30 17.08
N GLU A 487 3.96 14.59 17.82
CA GLU A 487 4.24 14.29 19.23
C GLU A 487 5.55 13.49 19.40
N ALA A 488 5.87 12.62 18.43
CA ALA A 488 7.16 11.92 18.37
C ALA A 488 8.35 12.88 18.20
N GLU A 489 8.24 13.88 17.33
CA GLU A 489 9.26 14.91 17.12
C GLU A 489 9.42 15.83 18.33
N ILE A 490 8.34 16.15 19.03
CA ILE A 490 8.35 16.86 20.31
C ILE A 490 9.08 16.04 21.37
N GLU A 491 8.81 14.74 21.47
CA GLU A 491 9.51 13.85 22.42
C GLU A 491 10.99 13.67 22.06
N LEU A 492 11.34 13.62 20.78
CA LEU A 492 12.74 13.61 20.33
C LEU A 492 13.45 14.93 20.67
N ALA A 493 12.77 16.06 20.52
CA ALA A 493 13.28 17.35 20.95
C ALA A 493 13.51 17.38 22.48
N LYS A 494 12.55 16.89 23.27
CA LYS A 494 12.67 16.77 24.73
C LYS A 494 13.81 15.84 25.15
N ALA A 495 14.05 14.77 24.38
CA ALA A 495 15.15 13.84 24.60
C ALA A 495 16.52 14.37 24.12
N GLY A 496 16.59 15.59 23.58
CA GLY A 496 17.82 16.18 23.03
C GLY A 496 18.29 15.53 21.72
N LYS A 497 17.43 14.73 21.08
CA LYS A 497 17.72 13.99 19.84
C LYS A 497 17.36 14.77 18.58
N ALA A 498 16.62 15.89 18.70
CA ALA A 498 16.28 16.79 17.62
C ALA A 498 16.29 18.26 18.11
N ASN A 499 16.66 19.21 17.25
CA ASN A 499 16.58 20.65 17.53
C ASN A 499 15.69 21.32 16.48
N PHE A 500 14.97 22.38 16.84
CA PHE A 500 14.02 23.09 15.98
C PHE A 500 14.27 24.61 15.98
N ASP A 501 14.29 25.23 14.80
CA ASP A 501 14.43 26.65 14.59
C ASP A 501 13.09 27.33 14.94
N GLY A 502 12.99 27.88 16.15
CA GLY A 502 11.75 28.46 16.68
C GLY A 502 10.95 27.53 17.59
N GLY A 503 11.54 26.40 18.02
CA GLY A 503 10.94 25.42 18.93
C GLY A 503 10.02 24.41 18.23
N PRO A 504 9.71 23.27 18.85
CA PRO A 504 9.08 22.14 18.16
C PRO A 504 7.64 22.45 17.70
N MET A 505 6.89 23.31 18.40
CA MET A 505 5.52 23.67 17.99
C MET A 505 5.45 24.66 16.81
N LYS A 506 6.51 25.43 16.53
CA LYS A 506 6.47 26.56 15.58
C LYS A 506 7.62 26.58 14.56
N GLY A 507 8.58 25.69 14.73
CA GLY A 507 9.84 25.71 14.01
C GLY A 507 9.97 24.64 12.93
N ARG A 508 11.04 24.75 12.14
CA ARG A 508 11.54 23.65 11.30
C ARG A 508 12.62 22.90 12.08
N PRO A 509 12.74 21.57 12.00
CA PRO A 509 13.88 20.89 12.57
C PRO A 509 15.18 21.43 11.97
N ASN A 510 16.17 21.80 12.79
CA ASN A 510 17.51 22.17 12.32
C ASN A 510 18.13 20.94 11.66
N GLY A 511 18.95 21.13 10.61
CA GLY A 511 19.78 20.07 9.98
C GLY A 511 20.73 19.32 10.93
N ARG A 512 20.69 19.55 12.25
CA ARG A 512 21.44 18.78 13.26
C ARG A 512 20.77 17.49 13.71
N VAL A 513 19.58 17.12 13.21
CA VAL A 513 18.96 15.83 13.59
C VAL A 513 19.75 14.60 13.08
N HIS A 514 20.70 14.81 12.16
CA HIS A 514 21.61 13.80 11.62
C HIS A 514 22.79 13.45 12.55
N THR A 515 22.78 13.96 13.79
CA THR A 515 23.79 13.66 14.83
C THR A 515 23.38 12.53 15.79
N MET A 516 22.25 11.87 15.55
CA MET A 516 21.90 10.65 16.29
C MET A 516 22.97 9.58 16.04
N GLY A 517 23.84 9.35 17.03
CA GLY A 517 24.78 8.23 16.99
C GLY A 517 24.03 6.91 16.98
N GLY A 518 24.48 5.95 16.17
CA GLY A 518 23.84 4.65 15.99
C GLY A 518 23.45 4.38 14.54
N ASP A 519 22.55 3.42 14.35
CA ASP A 519 22.03 3.04 13.04
C ASP A 519 21.04 4.10 12.51
N LEU A 520 21.26 4.55 11.27
CA LEU A 520 20.46 5.63 10.66
C LEU A 520 18.99 5.24 10.45
N ASN A 521 18.67 3.96 10.48
CA ASN A 521 17.29 3.45 10.39
C ASN A 521 16.54 3.46 11.73
N ASP A 522 17.20 3.80 12.85
CA ASP A 522 16.54 3.99 14.16
C ASP A 522 16.13 5.44 14.42
N ARG A 523 16.31 6.33 13.44
CA ARG A 523 15.92 7.73 13.57
C ARG A 523 14.39 7.90 13.47
N PHE A 524 13.85 8.83 14.24
CA PHE A 524 12.45 9.24 14.23
C PHE A 524 11.46 8.10 14.52
N LEU A 525 10.53 7.80 13.60
CA LEU A 525 9.63 6.66 13.70
C LEU A 525 10.39 5.32 13.73
N GLY A 526 11.63 5.31 13.23
CA GLY A 526 12.49 4.14 13.24
C GLY A 526 11.89 3.00 12.43
N ARG A 527 11.97 1.80 13.01
CA ARG A 527 11.51 0.56 12.40
C ARG A 527 10.09 0.23 12.86
N THR A 528 9.18 0.09 11.91
CA THR A 528 7.75 -0.06 12.15
C THR A 528 7.21 -1.31 11.44
N VAL A 529 5.91 -1.55 11.58
CA VAL A 529 5.24 -2.60 10.81
C VAL A 529 5.28 -2.28 9.32
N GLU A 530 5.19 -1.00 8.94
CA GLU A 530 5.28 -0.54 7.55
C GLU A 530 6.67 -0.79 6.96
N THR A 531 7.76 -0.47 7.68
CA THR A 531 9.11 -0.79 7.17
C THR A 531 9.33 -2.30 7.04
N GLN A 532 8.76 -3.09 7.96
CA GLN A 532 8.77 -4.55 7.86
C GLN A 532 8.02 -5.06 6.63
N THR A 533 6.85 -4.48 6.31
CA THR A 533 6.15 -4.82 5.06
C THR A 533 6.96 -4.47 3.82
N GLY A 534 7.73 -3.38 3.86
CA GLY A 534 8.75 -3.04 2.86
C GLY A 534 9.71 -4.20 2.60
N GLY A 535 10.29 -4.73 3.69
CA GLY A 535 11.17 -5.90 3.66
C GLY A 535 10.49 -7.16 3.09
N VAL A 536 9.28 -7.48 3.55
CA VAL A 536 8.50 -8.62 3.04
C VAL A 536 8.22 -8.47 1.53
N GLY A 537 7.82 -7.27 1.08
CA GLY A 537 7.53 -6.98 -0.31
C GLY A 537 8.73 -7.22 -1.23
N VAL A 538 9.91 -6.69 -0.88
CA VAL A 538 11.11 -6.85 -1.72
C VAL A 538 11.70 -8.26 -1.65
N MET A 539 11.62 -8.94 -0.50
CA MET A 539 12.05 -10.34 -0.39
C MET A 539 11.16 -11.27 -1.21
N ARG A 540 9.84 -11.00 -1.21
CA ARG A 540 8.88 -11.69 -2.06
C ARG A 540 9.18 -11.49 -3.55
N ALA A 541 9.44 -10.25 -3.96
CA ALA A 541 9.81 -9.93 -5.33
C ALA A 541 11.10 -10.66 -5.76
N ALA A 542 12.12 -10.65 -4.90
CA ALA A 542 13.38 -11.34 -5.15
C ALA A 542 13.21 -12.86 -5.25
N TRP A 543 12.35 -13.45 -4.42
CA TRP A 543 12.02 -14.87 -4.50
C TRP A 543 11.28 -15.21 -5.81
N GLU A 544 10.12 -14.59 -6.06
CA GLU A 544 9.26 -14.98 -7.19
C GLU A 544 9.95 -14.71 -8.53
N ILE A 545 10.53 -13.54 -8.72
CA ILE A 545 11.18 -13.17 -9.99
C ILE A 545 12.55 -13.87 -10.11
N GLY A 546 13.26 -14.07 -9.00
CA GLY A 546 14.50 -14.84 -8.98
C GLY A 546 14.29 -16.32 -9.33
N SER A 547 13.12 -16.89 -9.00
CA SER A 547 12.78 -18.27 -9.34
C SER A 547 12.52 -18.50 -10.84
N LEU A 548 12.46 -17.44 -11.64
CA LEU A 548 12.31 -17.52 -13.09
C LEU A 548 13.62 -17.90 -13.80
N PHE A 549 14.77 -17.80 -13.11
CA PHE A 549 16.07 -18.17 -13.64
C PHE A 549 16.31 -19.68 -13.45
N PRO A 550 16.90 -20.36 -14.45
CA PRO A 550 17.13 -21.81 -14.43
C PRO A 550 18.19 -22.27 -13.43
#